data_AF-A0A1V1TJS0-F1
#
_entry.id   AF-A0A1V1TJS0-F1
#
_cell.length_a   1.000
_cell.length_b   1.000
_cell.length_c   1.000
_cell.angle_alpha   90.00
_cell.angle_beta   90.00
_cell.angle_gamma   90.00
#
_symmetry.space_group_name_H-M   'P 1'
#
loop_
_entity.id
_entity.type
_entity.pdbx_description
1 polymer ?
#
loop_
_entity_poly.entity_id
_entity_poly.type
_entity_poly.pdbx_seq_one_letter_code
_entity_poly.pdbx_strand_id
1 'polypeptide(L)'
;MATSGDDFPDSYAWDSLVRRSIKIWDTLIEDARMLERSFLESCTGLDDFLGQTQAVTLLWFFQRRQAFHSQEKMAKWSRDRLDDYILLPATPGYVRKTDCFFVSHFWRTKEDPDPDGQYLRLLQNELAPQVWSYIWIDWTCTPQAPRSEVEERYFTRTLETMSGIIRNCGFVWFYPPFEPRMWILYEIAEYVLTSDGGFVMVDAIEDIRVFSEHIKEMLRAGVRPTLEKYGYRCTHDRDQEFLTAWLETLILFKNLDFRTDDIRRFQDYKTWYPSVEALLMNSANGVVKLCRFEGTLSVGGKLYTFTPFPKWEGGKYSAITKRRS
;
A
#
# COMPACT_ATOMS: atom_id res chain seq x y z
N MET A 1 8.39 44.65 -25.53
CA MET A 1 7.15 43.97 -25.12
C MET A 1 7.47 42.49 -25.05
N ALA A 2 7.53 41.96 -23.82
CA ALA A 2 7.95 40.60 -23.54
C ALA A 2 6.91 39.60 -24.05
N THR A 3 7.42 38.57 -24.71
CA THR A 3 6.71 37.39 -25.19
C THR A 3 6.13 36.60 -24.03
N SER A 4 4.87 36.20 -24.18
CA SER A 4 4.17 35.19 -23.39
C SER A 4 5.00 33.91 -23.27
N GLY A 5 5.36 33.53 -22.05
CA GLY A 5 5.92 32.22 -21.75
C GLY A 5 4.80 31.18 -21.80
N ASP A 6 5.03 30.11 -22.56
CA ASP A 6 4.14 28.96 -22.68
C ASP A 6 4.03 28.19 -21.36
N ASP A 7 2.85 28.23 -20.71
CA ASP A 7 2.42 27.33 -19.63
C ASP A 7 1.85 25.98 -20.17
N PHE A 8 2.20 25.60 -21.40
CA PHE A 8 1.51 24.54 -22.16
C PHE A 8 1.98 23.06 -22.00
N PRO A 9 3.15 22.68 -21.43
CA PRO A 9 3.56 21.26 -21.36
C PRO A 9 2.77 20.41 -20.34
N ASP A 10 2.51 20.97 -19.15
CA ASP A 10 2.03 20.19 -18.00
C ASP A 10 0.57 19.77 -18.13
N SER A 11 -0.27 20.63 -18.74
CA SER A 11 -1.68 20.33 -19.00
C SER A 11 -1.85 19.16 -19.97
N TYR A 12 -0.99 19.05 -21.00
CA TYR A 12 -1.07 17.95 -21.97
C TYR A 12 -0.66 16.60 -21.35
N ALA A 13 0.40 16.57 -20.55
CA ALA A 13 0.86 15.36 -19.87
C ALA A 13 -0.19 14.85 -18.87
N TRP A 14 -0.84 15.75 -18.12
CA TRP A 14 -1.95 15.43 -17.23
C TRP A 14 -3.15 14.85 -18.00
N ASP A 15 -3.62 15.54 -19.04
CA ASP A 15 -4.72 15.08 -19.89
C ASP A 15 -4.47 13.69 -20.46
N SER A 16 -3.25 13.44 -20.93
CA SER A 16 -2.81 12.15 -21.46
C SER A 16 -2.91 11.05 -20.39
N LEU A 17 -2.43 11.31 -19.17
CA LEU A 17 -2.56 10.41 -18.03
C LEU A 17 -4.03 10.11 -17.72
N VAL A 18 -4.88 11.13 -17.62
CA VAL A 18 -6.31 10.99 -17.30
C VAL A 18 -7.01 10.12 -18.34
N ARG A 19 -6.89 10.45 -19.63
CA ARG A 19 -7.53 9.70 -20.73
C ARG A 19 -7.05 8.25 -20.76
N ARG A 20 -5.76 8.00 -20.57
CA ARG A 20 -5.19 6.65 -20.57
C ARG A 20 -5.69 5.82 -19.39
N SER A 21 -5.79 6.43 -18.21
CA SER A 21 -6.28 5.79 -16.98
C SER A 21 -7.74 5.37 -17.15
N ILE A 22 -8.59 6.32 -17.55
CA ILE A 22 -10.03 6.09 -17.77
C ILE A 22 -10.27 5.03 -18.84
N LYS A 23 -9.53 5.08 -19.96
CA LYS A 23 -9.65 4.07 -21.01
C LYS A 23 -9.37 2.66 -20.50
N ILE A 24 -8.45 2.52 -19.53
CA ILE A 24 -8.13 1.22 -18.96
C ILE A 24 -9.22 0.73 -18.01
N TRP A 25 -9.89 1.64 -17.29
CA TRP A 25 -10.98 1.28 -16.38
C TRP A 25 -12.11 0.57 -17.14
N ASP A 26 -12.42 1.04 -18.35
CA ASP A 26 -13.42 0.42 -19.23
C ASP A 26 -13.02 -1.01 -19.67
N THR A 27 -11.75 -1.41 -19.53
CA THR A 27 -11.24 -2.74 -19.94
C THR A 27 -10.96 -3.69 -18.78
N LEU A 28 -10.57 -3.16 -17.62
CA LEU A 28 -10.19 -3.96 -16.45
C LEU A 28 -11.37 -4.23 -15.51
N ILE A 29 -12.48 -3.49 -15.65
CA ILE A 29 -13.51 -3.38 -14.62
C ILE A 29 -14.89 -3.65 -15.22
N GLU A 30 -15.59 -4.64 -14.68
CA GLU A 30 -16.97 -4.97 -15.09
C GLU A 30 -18.00 -3.94 -14.57
N ASP A 31 -17.65 -3.19 -13.51
CA ASP A 31 -18.48 -2.16 -12.87
C ASP A 31 -17.62 -0.92 -12.52
N ALA A 32 -17.12 -0.23 -13.55
CA ALA A 32 -16.42 1.04 -13.37
C ALA A 32 -17.43 2.07 -12.82
N ARG A 33 -17.34 2.37 -11.53
CA ARG A 33 -18.24 3.31 -10.88
C ARG A 33 -18.06 4.69 -11.51
N MET A 34 -19.17 5.32 -11.90
CA MET A 34 -19.14 6.63 -12.57
C MET A 34 -18.51 7.75 -11.73
N LEU A 35 -18.48 7.60 -10.40
CA LEU A 35 -18.02 8.64 -9.47
C LEU A 35 -16.52 8.92 -9.63
N GLU A 36 -15.71 7.88 -9.78
CA GLU A 36 -14.25 7.96 -9.90
C GLU A 36 -13.83 8.63 -11.22
N ARG A 37 -14.59 8.40 -12.30
CA ARG A 37 -14.39 9.06 -13.60
C ARG A 37 -14.63 10.56 -13.49
N SER A 38 -15.78 10.93 -12.95
CA SER A 38 -16.17 12.34 -12.80
C SER A 38 -15.19 13.11 -11.91
N PHE A 39 -14.67 12.46 -10.86
CA PHE A 39 -13.63 13.04 -10.00
C PHE A 39 -12.34 13.34 -10.79
N LEU A 40 -11.80 12.34 -11.48
CA LEU A 40 -10.53 12.50 -12.18
C LEU A 40 -10.63 13.52 -13.33
N GLU A 41 -11.75 13.53 -14.05
CA GLU A 41 -12.03 14.50 -15.12
C GLU A 41 -12.24 15.93 -14.61
N SER A 42 -12.65 16.10 -13.34
CA SER A 42 -12.81 17.42 -12.73
C SER A 42 -11.49 18.08 -12.31
N CYS A 43 -10.41 17.29 -12.22
CA CYS A 43 -9.09 17.79 -11.83
C CYS A 43 -8.42 18.52 -13.00
N THR A 44 -8.08 19.79 -12.78
CA THR A 44 -7.48 20.69 -13.78
C THR A 44 -6.00 20.43 -14.06
N GLY A 45 -5.33 19.70 -13.18
CA GLY A 45 -3.91 19.38 -13.30
C GLY A 45 -3.43 18.44 -12.20
N LEU A 46 -2.15 18.08 -12.25
CA LEU A 46 -1.54 17.17 -11.28
C LEU A 46 -1.60 17.72 -9.85
N ASP A 47 -1.28 18.99 -9.63
CA ASP A 47 -1.26 19.57 -8.28
C ASP A 47 -2.66 19.65 -7.66
N ASP A 48 -3.67 19.93 -8.48
CA ASP A 48 -5.08 19.87 -8.10
C ASP A 48 -5.41 18.46 -7.62
N PHE A 49 -5.14 17.44 -8.45
CA PHE A 49 -5.34 16.03 -8.11
C PHE A 49 -4.61 15.58 -6.83
N LEU A 50 -3.32 15.88 -6.69
CA LEU A 50 -2.52 15.51 -5.51
C LEU A 50 -2.99 16.24 -4.25
N GLY A 51 -3.46 17.48 -4.41
CA GLY A 51 -3.93 18.34 -3.33
C GLY A 51 -5.34 18.02 -2.83
N GLN A 52 -6.12 17.20 -3.55
CA GLN A 52 -7.49 16.88 -3.17
C GLN A 52 -7.55 16.12 -1.84
N THR A 53 -8.27 16.69 -0.87
CA THR A 53 -8.55 16.08 0.45
C THR A 53 -9.99 15.58 0.57
N GLN A 54 -10.88 16.05 -0.30
CA GLN A 54 -12.32 15.73 -0.28
C GLN A 54 -12.70 14.55 -1.18
N ALA A 55 -11.76 14.04 -1.97
CA ALA A 55 -12.00 12.90 -2.84
C ALA A 55 -12.42 11.68 -2.03
N VAL A 56 -13.61 11.15 -2.34
CA VAL A 56 -14.19 9.95 -1.69
C VAL A 56 -13.28 8.74 -1.89
N THR A 57 -12.55 8.67 -3.01
CA THR A 57 -11.66 7.56 -3.37
C THR A 57 -10.28 8.12 -3.74
N LEU A 58 -9.22 7.56 -3.16
CA LEU A 58 -7.84 7.84 -3.60
C LEU A 58 -7.61 7.16 -4.96
N LEU A 59 -6.77 7.74 -5.82
CA LEU A 59 -6.30 7.08 -7.04
C LEU A 59 -4.79 6.83 -6.91
N TRP A 60 -4.34 5.60 -7.13
CA TRP A 60 -2.93 5.21 -7.06
C TRP A 60 -2.27 5.33 -8.42
N PHE A 61 -1.06 5.89 -8.47
CA PHE A 61 -0.21 5.70 -9.64
C PHE A 61 0.23 4.25 -9.73
N PHE A 62 0.13 3.68 -10.92
CA PHE A 62 0.77 2.43 -11.27
C PHE A 62 1.66 2.66 -12.48
N GLN A 63 2.88 2.15 -12.43
CA GLN A 63 3.79 2.21 -13.55
C GLN A 63 3.38 1.20 -14.62
N ARG A 64 3.44 1.63 -15.88
CA ARG A 64 3.17 0.78 -17.05
C ARG A 64 4.31 -0.20 -17.25
N ARG A 65 3.97 -1.43 -17.65
CA ARG A 65 4.96 -2.49 -17.96
C ARG A 65 6.08 -2.04 -18.89
N GLN A 66 5.75 -1.30 -19.96
CA GLN A 66 6.76 -0.81 -20.91
C GLN A 66 7.78 0.12 -20.24
N ALA A 67 7.31 1.06 -19.42
CA ALA A 67 8.18 1.98 -18.68
C ALA A 67 9.02 1.23 -17.63
N PHE A 68 8.45 0.21 -16.97
CA PHE A 68 9.20 -0.65 -16.06
C PHE A 68 10.37 -1.38 -16.74
N HIS A 69 10.14 -1.99 -17.89
CA HIS A 69 11.19 -2.73 -18.61
C HIS A 69 12.21 -1.84 -19.33
N SER A 70 11.89 -0.58 -19.64
CA SER A 70 12.83 0.33 -20.29
C SER A 70 13.82 0.99 -19.32
N GLN A 71 13.60 0.87 -18.02
CA GLN A 71 14.46 1.47 -17.01
C GLN A 71 15.77 0.67 -16.85
N GLU A 72 16.89 1.39 -16.78
CA GLU A 72 18.21 0.81 -16.42
C GLU A 72 18.43 0.76 -14.90
N LYS A 73 17.76 1.65 -14.16
CA LYS A 73 17.75 1.76 -12.70
C LYS A 73 16.35 2.09 -12.22
N MET A 74 16.03 1.73 -10.97
CA MET A 74 14.72 1.98 -10.40
C MET A 74 14.48 3.49 -10.30
N ALA A 75 13.67 4.03 -11.20
CA ALA A 75 13.53 5.46 -11.33
C ALA A 75 12.58 5.99 -10.25
N LYS A 76 13.07 6.97 -9.49
CA LYS A 76 12.24 7.72 -8.54
C LYS A 76 10.99 8.25 -9.22
N TRP A 77 9.83 8.21 -8.55
CA TRP A 77 8.63 8.87 -9.05
C TRP A 77 8.93 10.32 -9.46
N SER A 78 8.39 10.75 -10.61
CA SER A 78 8.61 12.10 -11.14
C SER A 78 7.35 12.63 -11.78
N ARG A 79 7.02 13.87 -11.42
CA ARG A 79 5.92 14.65 -12.01
C ARG A 79 6.11 14.93 -13.50
N ASP A 80 7.34 14.88 -14.00
CA ASP A 80 7.69 15.18 -15.39
C ASP A 80 7.56 13.94 -16.30
N ARG A 81 7.22 12.78 -15.74
CA ARG A 81 7.13 11.50 -16.46
C ARG A 81 5.76 10.85 -16.35
N LEU A 82 4.69 11.63 -16.46
CA LEU A 82 3.32 11.10 -16.33
C LEU A 82 2.96 10.03 -17.37
N ASP A 83 3.66 9.99 -18.52
CA ASP A 83 3.48 8.96 -19.55
C ASP A 83 3.86 7.54 -19.10
N ASP A 84 4.67 7.42 -18.04
CA ASP A 84 5.08 6.14 -17.46
C ASP A 84 3.97 5.50 -16.63
N TYR A 85 2.89 6.23 -16.34
CA TYR A 85 1.89 5.82 -15.36
C TYR A 85 0.47 5.73 -15.92
N ILE A 86 -0.36 5.06 -15.13
CA ILE A 86 -1.81 5.20 -15.11
C ILE A 86 -2.26 5.46 -13.67
N LEU A 87 -3.51 5.89 -13.49
CA LEU A 87 -4.18 5.99 -12.22
C LEU A 87 -5.21 4.87 -12.08
N LEU A 88 -5.16 4.13 -10.97
CA LEU A 88 -6.17 3.12 -10.63
C LEU A 88 -6.85 3.50 -9.31
N PRO A 89 -8.19 3.41 -9.23
CA PRO A 89 -8.90 3.64 -7.99
C PRO A 89 -8.48 2.71 -6.85
N ALA A 90 -8.24 3.33 -5.71
CA ALA A 90 -7.86 2.69 -4.47
C ALA A 90 -9.11 2.10 -3.80
N THR A 91 -9.64 1.01 -4.35
CA THR A 91 -10.82 0.33 -3.81
C THR A 91 -10.86 -1.13 -4.27
N PRO A 92 -11.47 -2.05 -3.50
CA PRO A 92 -11.51 -3.46 -3.86
C PRO A 92 -12.13 -3.71 -5.23
N GLY A 93 -11.53 -4.62 -6.01
CA GLY A 93 -12.02 -5.02 -7.33
C GLY A 93 -11.50 -4.23 -8.53
N TYR A 94 -10.79 -3.11 -8.32
CA TYR A 94 -10.19 -2.33 -9.41
C TYR A 94 -8.87 -2.89 -9.94
N VAL A 95 -8.30 -3.85 -9.21
CA VAL A 95 -7.06 -4.52 -9.55
C VAL A 95 -7.28 -6.02 -9.54
N ARG A 96 -6.88 -6.69 -10.61
CA ARG A 96 -6.74 -8.15 -10.66
C ARG A 96 -5.30 -8.52 -10.34
N LYS A 97 -5.10 -9.52 -9.48
CA LYS A 97 -3.77 -9.98 -9.07
C LYS A 97 -2.87 -10.45 -10.23
N THR A 98 -3.47 -10.81 -11.36
CA THR A 98 -2.77 -11.22 -12.59
C THR A 98 -2.33 -10.04 -13.45
N ASP A 99 -2.97 -8.87 -13.34
CA ASP A 99 -2.68 -7.73 -14.21
C ASP A 99 -1.79 -6.70 -13.55
N CYS A 100 -1.90 -6.55 -12.22
CA CYS A 100 -1.11 -5.58 -11.47
C CYS A 100 -0.33 -6.27 -10.35
N PHE A 101 0.96 -5.96 -10.28
CA PHE A 101 1.85 -6.43 -9.23
C PHE A 101 2.20 -5.32 -8.25
N PHE A 102 2.19 -5.64 -6.95
CA PHE A 102 2.86 -4.89 -5.91
C PHE A 102 4.23 -5.50 -5.69
N VAL A 103 5.27 -4.67 -5.67
CA VAL A 103 6.64 -5.10 -5.39
C VAL A 103 7.04 -4.67 -3.99
N SER A 104 7.21 -5.64 -3.10
CA SER A 104 7.96 -5.42 -1.87
C SER A 104 9.44 -5.53 -2.18
N HIS A 105 10.23 -4.55 -1.76
CA HIS A 105 11.67 -4.56 -2.02
C HIS A 105 12.45 -3.96 -0.87
N PHE A 106 13.74 -4.27 -0.88
CA PHE A 106 14.67 -3.80 0.13
C PHE A 106 15.32 -2.48 -0.26
N TRP A 107 15.25 -1.48 0.63
CA TRP A 107 15.98 -0.23 0.47
C TRP A 107 17.43 -0.41 0.88
N ARG A 108 18.36 -0.40 -0.09
CA ARG A 108 19.80 -0.55 0.18
C ARG A 108 20.44 0.69 0.79
N THR A 109 19.93 1.86 0.42
CA THR A 109 20.35 3.14 1.00
C THR A 109 19.11 3.95 1.37
N LYS A 110 19.29 5.04 2.11
CA LYS A 110 18.18 5.92 2.49
C LYS A 110 17.73 6.80 1.31
N GLU A 111 18.64 7.06 0.38
CA GLU A 111 18.45 7.98 -0.74
C GLU A 111 17.99 7.29 -2.02
N ASP A 112 18.33 6.02 -2.20
CA ASP A 112 18.00 5.20 -3.37
C ASP A 112 17.89 3.72 -2.96
N PRO A 113 16.75 3.05 -3.19
CA PRO A 113 16.59 1.66 -2.82
C PRO A 113 17.48 0.71 -3.63
N ASP A 114 17.84 1.05 -4.87
CA ASP A 114 18.57 0.18 -5.80
C ASP A 114 19.54 0.98 -6.69
N PRO A 115 20.60 1.58 -6.10
CA PRO A 115 21.45 2.57 -6.78
C PRO A 115 22.23 2.03 -7.99
N ASP A 116 22.40 0.71 -8.09
CA ASP A 116 23.09 0.03 -9.20
C ASP A 116 22.13 -0.76 -10.12
N GLY A 117 20.82 -0.72 -9.84
CA GLY A 117 19.78 -1.39 -10.63
C GLY A 117 19.79 -2.92 -10.54
N GLN A 118 20.49 -3.52 -9.57
CA GLN A 118 20.61 -4.97 -9.47
C GLN A 118 19.24 -5.63 -9.20
N TYR A 119 18.45 -5.06 -8.30
CA TYR A 119 17.14 -5.60 -7.96
C TYR A 119 16.15 -5.36 -9.08
N LEU A 120 16.21 -4.20 -9.74
CA LEU A 120 15.41 -3.94 -10.93
C LEU A 120 15.62 -5.00 -12.01
N ARG A 121 16.87 -5.34 -12.33
CA ARG A 121 17.18 -6.35 -13.36
C ARG A 121 16.66 -7.74 -12.98
N LEU A 122 16.76 -8.11 -11.71
CA LEU A 122 16.22 -9.39 -11.22
C LEU A 122 14.69 -9.42 -11.37
N LEU A 123 14.00 -8.38 -10.93
CA LEU A 123 12.55 -8.24 -11.08
C LEU A 123 12.13 -8.23 -12.56
N GLN A 124 12.84 -7.51 -13.42
CA GLN A 124 12.58 -7.49 -14.87
C GLN A 124 12.72 -8.88 -15.49
N ASN A 125 13.75 -9.65 -15.11
CA ASN A 125 13.95 -11.01 -15.62
C ASN A 125 12.84 -11.97 -15.13
N GLU A 126 12.48 -11.89 -13.84
CA GLU A 126 11.41 -12.69 -13.22
C GLU A 126 10.04 -12.42 -13.88
N LEU A 127 9.77 -11.14 -14.17
CA LEU A 127 8.47 -10.68 -14.68
C LEU A 127 8.38 -10.65 -16.21
N ALA A 128 9.50 -10.71 -16.94
CA ALA A 128 9.53 -10.73 -18.40
C ALA A 128 8.66 -11.85 -19.02
N PRO A 129 8.73 -13.12 -18.58
CA PRO A 129 7.94 -14.20 -19.17
C PRO A 129 6.46 -14.16 -18.77
N GLN A 130 6.08 -13.35 -17.78
CA GLN A 130 4.73 -13.31 -17.25
C GLN A 130 3.82 -12.36 -18.05
N VAL A 131 2.52 -12.61 -18.01
CA VAL A 131 1.50 -11.72 -18.58
C VAL A 131 0.96 -10.83 -17.46
N TRP A 132 1.29 -9.54 -17.54
CA TRP A 132 0.83 -8.50 -16.62
C TRP A 132 0.90 -7.14 -17.35
N SER A 133 0.28 -6.12 -16.76
CA SER A 133 0.11 -4.79 -17.37
C SER A 133 0.72 -3.66 -16.55
N TYR A 134 0.59 -3.73 -15.23
CA TYR A 134 0.94 -2.63 -14.32
C TYR A 134 1.74 -3.12 -13.12
N ILE A 135 2.59 -2.24 -12.60
CA ILE A 135 3.41 -2.54 -11.43
C ILE A 135 3.40 -1.36 -10.48
N TRP A 136 3.33 -1.65 -9.20
CA TRP A 136 3.37 -0.70 -8.12
C TRP A 136 4.59 -0.95 -7.27
N ILE A 137 5.44 0.05 -7.17
CA ILE A 137 6.63 0.07 -6.33
C ILE A 137 6.60 1.41 -5.60
N ASP A 138 6.73 1.43 -4.27
CA ASP A 138 6.61 2.66 -3.48
C ASP A 138 7.53 3.78 -4.00
N TRP A 139 8.78 3.44 -4.33
CA TRP A 139 9.79 4.35 -4.88
C TRP A 139 9.40 4.98 -6.23
N THR A 140 8.78 4.20 -7.12
CA THR A 140 8.47 4.64 -8.49
C THR A 140 7.05 5.19 -8.62
N CYS A 141 6.14 4.80 -7.73
CA CYS A 141 4.71 5.11 -7.82
C CYS A 141 4.21 6.08 -6.74
N THR A 142 5.06 6.49 -5.80
CA THR A 142 4.70 7.48 -4.78
C THR A 142 5.72 8.60 -4.75
N PRO A 143 5.33 9.88 -4.57
CA PRO A 143 6.29 10.97 -4.43
C PRO A 143 7.35 10.70 -3.35
N GLN A 144 8.63 10.95 -3.68
CA GLN A 144 9.77 10.73 -2.78
C GLN A 144 10.48 12.05 -2.48
N ALA A 145 11.11 12.16 -1.31
CA ALA A 145 11.73 13.40 -0.85
C ALA A 145 12.81 13.95 -1.82
N PRO A 146 12.93 15.28 -2.02
CA PRO A 146 12.06 16.33 -1.46
C PRO A 146 10.68 16.33 -2.12
N ARG A 147 9.64 16.59 -1.32
CA ARG A 147 8.24 16.65 -1.76
C ARG A 147 7.70 18.07 -1.59
N SER A 148 6.85 18.49 -2.52
CA SER A 148 5.97 19.64 -2.32
C SER A 148 4.89 19.34 -1.27
N GLU A 149 4.15 20.35 -0.84
CA GLU A 149 3.06 20.17 0.13
C GLU A 149 1.93 19.28 -0.40
N VAL A 150 1.59 19.37 -1.69
CA VAL A 150 0.58 18.51 -2.32
C VAL A 150 1.09 17.07 -2.48
N GLU A 151 2.36 16.90 -2.82
CA GLU A 151 3.01 15.59 -2.90
C GLU A 151 3.10 14.91 -1.53
N GLU A 152 3.39 15.65 -0.46
CA GLU A 152 3.41 15.13 0.91
C GLU A 152 2.01 14.65 1.34
N ARG A 153 0.95 15.40 1.00
CA ARG A 153 -0.44 15.00 1.26
C ARG A 153 -0.79 13.71 0.52
N TYR A 154 -0.43 13.60 -0.75
CA TYR A 154 -0.67 12.39 -1.53
C TYR A 154 0.15 11.20 -1.00
N PHE A 155 1.43 11.39 -0.70
CA PHE A 155 2.31 10.36 -0.11
C PHE A 155 1.72 9.82 1.19
N THR A 156 1.29 10.72 2.08
CA THR A 156 0.62 10.40 3.35
C THR A 156 -0.59 9.48 3.15
N ARG A 157 -1.51 9.88 2.26
CA ARG A 157 -2.72 9.10 1.95
C ARG A 157 -2.40 7.76 1.29
N THR A 158 -1.35 7.71 0.47
CA THR A 158 -0.91 6.46 -0.17
C THR A 158 -0.39 5.46 0.87
N LEU A 159 0.45 5.91 1.82
CA LEU A 159 0.92 5.05 2.90
C LEU A 159 -0.19 4.56 3.84
N GLU A 160 -1.24 5.36 4.06
CA GLU A 160 -2.43 4.94 4.82
C GLU A 160 -3.21 3.83 4.14
N THR A 161 -3.16 3.78 2.81
CA THR A 161 -3.92 2.84 1.97
C THR A 161 -3.09 1.69 1.42
N MET A 162 -1.80 1.61 1.78
CA MET A 162 -0.84 0.61 1.31
C MET A 162 -1.35 -0.83 1.47
N SER A 163 -1.99 -1.12 2.61
CA SER A 163 -2.58 -2.43 2.89
C SER A 163 -3.57 -2.84 1.79
N GLY A 164 -4.35 -1.87 1.28
CA GLY A 164 -5.25 -2.09 0.14
C GLY A 164 -4.51 -2.48 -1.13
N ILE A 165 -3.35 -1.89 -1.42
CA ILE A 165 -2.54 -2.24 -2.60
C ILE A 165 -2.05 -3.68 -2.48
N ILE A 166 -1.45 -4.03 -1.35
CA ILE A 166 -0.89 -5.36 -1.07
C ILE A 166 -1.96 -6.46 -1.21
N ARG A 167 -3.17 -6.23 -0.67
CA ARG A 167 -4.26 -7.23 -0.72
C ARG A 167 -4.83 -7.47 -2.11
N ASN A 168 -4.82 -6.46 -2.97
CA ASN A 168 -5.52 -6.47 -4.25
C ASN A 168 -4.60 -6.76 -5.45
N CYS A 169 -3.28 -6.56 -5.30
CA CYS A 169 -2.30 -6.87 -6.35
C CYS A 169 -1.76 -8.30 -6.23
N GLY A 170 -1.17 -8.80 -7.32
CA GLY A 170 -0.19 -9.88 -7.22
C GLY A 170 1.01 -9.38 -6.42
N PHE A 171 1.75 -10.28 -5.77
CA PHE A 171 2.83 -9.90 -4.87
C PHE A 171 4.14 -10.45 -5.43
N VAL A 172 5.10 -9.55 -5.63
CA VAL A 172 6.42 -9.85 -6.15
C VAL A 172 7.42 -9.28 -5.16
N TRP A 173 8.53 -9.98 -4.98
CA TRP A 173 9.58 -9.53 -4.09
C TRP A 173 10.94 -9.95 -4.60
N PHE A 174 11.95 -9.29 -4.07
CA PHE A 174 13.31 -9.78 -4.06
C PHE A 174 13.97 -9.25 -2.79
N TYR A 175 14.41 -10.15 -1.91
CA TYR A 175 15.07 -9.74 -0.67
C TYR A 175 16.54 -10.18 -0.63
N PRO A 176 17.45 -9.31 -0.17
CA PRO A 176 18.80 -9.71 0.19
C PRO A 176 18.77 -10.66 1.41
N PRO A 177 19.93 -11.12 1.90
CA PRO A 177 20.00 -11.78 3.21
C PRO A 177 19.21 -11.01 4.28
N PHE A 178 18.56 -11.77 5.17
CA PHE A 178 17.57 -11.27 6.10
C PHE A 178 18.04 -10.06 6.92
N GLU A 179 17.22 -9.01 6.92
CA GLU A 179 17.25 -7.92 7.88
C GLU A 179 15.85 -7.68 8.48
N PRO A 180 15.74 -7.37 9.77
CA PRO A 180 14.45 -7.27 10.46
C PRO A 180 13.76 -5.92 10.17
N ARG A 181 13.33 -5.72 8.92
CA ARG A 181 12.58 -4.53 8.49
C ARG A 181 11.09 -4.74 8.70
N MET A 182 10.48 -3.86 9.48
CA MET A 182 9.10 -4.04 9.91
C MET A 182 8.06 -3.83 8.78
N TRP A 183 8.33 -2.93 7.83
CA TRP A 183 7.48 -2.76 6.64
C TRP A 183 7.43 -4.03 5.79
N ILE A 184 8.58 -4.65 5.51
CA ILE A 184 8.66 -5.91 4.75
C ILE A 184 7.90 -7.03 5.47
N LEU A 185 8.13 -7.18 6.78
CA LEU A 185 7.39 -8.16 7.58
C LEU A 185 5.87 -7.95 7.49
N TYR A 186 5.43 -6.69 7.59
CA TYR A 186 4.02 -6.35 7.48
C TYR A 186 3.46 -6.65 6.11
N GLU A 187 4.16 -6.30 5.03
CA GLU A 187 3.74 -6.55 3.65
C GLU A 187 3.55 -8.04 3.39
N ILE A 188 4.50 -8.87 3.83
CA ILE A 188 4.40 -10.33 3.73
C ILE A 188 3.24 -10.84 4.58
N ALA A 189 3.08 -10.37 5.82
CA ALA A 189 1.99 -10.80 6.69
C ALA A 189 0.61 -10.42 6.13
N GLU A 190 0.45 -9.20 5.63
CA GLU A 190 -0.77 -8.72 4.99
C GLU A 190 -1.08 -9.61 3.78
N TYR A 191 -0.11 -9.87 2.90
CA TYR A 191 -0.33 -10.72 1.74
C TYR A 191 -0.71 -12.15 2.11
N VAL A 192 0.09 -12.80 2.98
CA VAL A 192 -0.06 -14.22 3.34
C VAL A 192 -1.34 -14.49 4.11
N LEU A 193 -1.69 -13.61 5.05
CA LEU A 193 -2.86 -13.81 5.92
C LEU A 193 -4.18 -13.36 5.25
N THR A 194 -4.12 -12.66 4.12
CA THR A 194 -5.32 -12.22 3.37
C THR A 194 -5.46 -12.87 1.99
N SER A 195 -4.64 -13.86 1.69
CA SER A 195 -4.67 -14.64 0.45
C SER A 195 -4.89 -16.13 0.74
N ASP A 196 -5.72 -16.79 -0.06
CA ASP A 196 -5.89 -18.23 0.03
C ASP A 196 -4.60 -18.94 -0.40
N GLY A 197 -4.13 -19.89 0.42
CA GLY A 197 -2.86 -20.60 0.16
C GLY A 197 -1.59 -19.77 0.39
N GLY A 198 -1.68 -18.57 1.00
CA GLY A 198 -0.54 -17.65 1.15
C GLY A 198 0.72 -18.29 1.74
N PHE A 199 0.60 -19.08 2.82
CA PHE A 199 1.76 -19.76 3.42
C PHE A 199 2.38 -20.82 2.52
N VAL A 200 1.57 -21.53 1.72
CA VAL A 200 2.07 -22.58 0.81
C VAL A 200 2.94 -21.98 -0.29
N MET A 201 2.60 -20.80 -0.79
CA MET A 201 3.44 -20.09 -1.75
C MET A 201 4.74 -19.57 -1.11
N VAL A 202 4.64 -19.02 0.10
CA VAL A 202 5.78 -18.34 0.74
C VAL A 202 6.80 -19.33 1.30
N ASP A 203 6.35 -20.45 1.85
CA ASP A 203 7.25 -21.47 2.44
C ASP A 203 8.10 -22.20 1.40
N ALA A 204 7.75 -22.10 0.11
CA ALA A 204 8.49 -22.72 -0.98
C ALA A 204 9.72 -21.92 -1.44
N ILE A 205 9.93 -20.69 -0.92
CA ILE A 205 10.91 -19.75 -1.45
C ILE A 205 11.85 -19.27 -0.33
N GLU A 206 13.15 -19.37 -0.58
CA GLU A 206 14.20 -19.24 0.44
C GLU A 206 14.31 -17.81 1.02
N ASP A 207 14.12 -16.78 0.20
CA ASP A 207 14.37 -15.37 0.55
C ASP A 207 13.31 -14.76 1.50
N ILE A 208 12.17 -15.41 1.66
CA ILE A 208 11.07 -15.02 2.57
C ILE A 208 10.88 -15.96 3.75
N ARG A 209 11.58 -17.10 3.76
CA ARG A 209 11.37 -18.16 4.76
C ARG A 209 11.45 -17.62 6.18
N VAL A 210 12.45 -16.79 6.48
CA VAL A 210 12.64 -16.21 7.83
C VAL A 210 11.45 -15.32 8.23
N PHE A 211 10.94 -14.49 7.34
CA PHE A 211 9.75 -13.68 7.61
C PHE A 211 8.51 -14.57 7.84
N SER A 212 8.32 -15.62 7.04
CA SER A 212 7.23 -16.60 7.21
C SER A 212 7.30 -17.31 8.57
N GLU A 213 8.49 -17.74 8.97
CA GLU A 213 8.75 -18.36 10.29
C GLU A 213 8.40 -17.39 11.42
N HIS A 214 8.79 -16.13 11.31
CA HIS A 214 8.44 -15.12 12.30
C HIS A 214 6.93 -14.85 12.34
N ILE A 215 6.23 -14.80 11.20
CA ILE A 215 4.75 -14.68 11.18
C ILE A 215 4.09 -15.89 11.87
N LYS A 216 4.60 -17.11 11.65
CA LYS A 216 4.14 -18.32 12.35
C LYS A 216 4.43 -18.26 13.84
N GLU A 217 5.57 -17.69 14.25
CA GLU A 217 5.87 -17.43 15.65
C GLU A 217 4.88 -16.43 16.25
N MET A 218 4.50 -15.37 15.53
CA MET A 218 3.49 -14.41 15.99
C MET A 218 2.14 -15.04 16.26
N LEU A 219 1.71 -16.01 15.45
CA LEU A 219 0.47 -16.77 15.69
C LEU A 219 0.53 -17.55 17.02
N ARG A 220 1.71 -17.97 17.48
CA ARG A 220 1.90 -18.78 18.68
C ARG A 220 2.24 -17.95 19.94
N ALA A 221 3.13 -16.99 19.79
CA ALA A 221 3.75 -16.23 20.88
C ALA A 221 3.30 -14.76 20.95
N GLY A 222 2.60 -14.27 19.92
CA GLY A 222 2.18 -12.88 19.81
C GLY A 222 3.16 -12.00 19.03
N VAL A 223 2.65 -10.86 18.56
CA VAL A 223 3.40 -9.93 17.68
C VAL A 223 4.56 -9.27 18.42
N ARG A 224 4.30 -8.57 19.52
CA ARG A 224 5.32 -7.80 20.25
C ARG A 224 6.52 -8.64 20.72
N PRO A 225 6.33 -9.81 21.38
CA PRO A 225 7.47 -10.64 21.78
C PRO A 225 8.33 -11.07 20.59
N THR A 226 7.70 -11.38 19.45
CA THR A 226 8.40 -11.75 18.22
C THR A 226 9.17 -10.55 17.64
N LEU A 227 8.55 -9.37 17.58
CA LEU A 227 9.20 -8.15 17.09
C LEU A 227 10.43 -7.79 17.93
N GLU A 228 10.32 -7.87 19.25
CA GLU A 228 11.40 -7.59 20.20
C GLU A 228 12.54 -8.60 20.08
N LYS A 229 12.21 -9.90 20.05
CA LYS A 229 13.18 -11.00 19.95
C LYS A 229 14.07 -10.89 18.72
N TYR A 230 13.50 -10.52 17.57
CA TYR A 230 14.23 -10.44 16.30
C TYR A 230 14.66 -9.01 15.93
N GLY A 231 14.37 -8.03 16.78
CA GLY A 231 14.84 -6.65 16.61
C GLY A 231 14.23 -5.93 15.41
N TYR A 232 12.95 -6.16 15.12
CA TYR A 232 12.23 -5.48 14.03
C TYR A 232 12.07 -3.98 14.27
N ARG A 233 12.35 -3.17 13.24
CA ARG A 233 12.31 -1.70 13.33
C ARG A 233 11.77 -1.04 12.06
N CYS A 234 11.25 0.18 12.24
CA CYS A 234 11.00 1.14 11.16
C CYS A 234 12.04 2.27 11.19
N THR A 235 12.20 2.98 10.08
CA THR A 235 12.97 4.24 10.06
C THR A 235 12.30 5.33 10.91
N HIS A 236 10.96 5.32 10.98
CA HIS A 236 10.17 6.25 11.78
C HIS A 236 9.37 5.50 12.84
N ASP A 237 9.48 5.90 14.12
CA ASP A 237 8.74 5.29 15.23
C ASP A 237 7.21 5.30 15.00
N ARG A 238 6.73 6.33 14.32
CA ARG A 238 5.32 6.48 13.93
C ARG A 238 4.82 5.31 13.08
N ASP A 239 5.66 4.80 12.18
CA ASP A 239 5.32 3.63 11.38
C ASP A 239 5.25 2.39 12.25
N GLN A 240 6.16 2.24 13.20
CA GLN A 240 6.21 1.09 14.09
C GLN A 240 4.96 0.98 14.98
N GLU A 241 4.49 2.09 15.55
CA GLU A 241 3.24 2.11 16.33
C GLU A 241 2.05 1.64 15.49
N PHE A 242 1.94 2.17 14.27
CA PHE A 242 0.86 1.82 13.35
C PHE A 242 0.95 0.35 12.92
N LEU A 243 2.09 -0.08 12.39
CA LEU A 243 2.28 -1.43 11.88
C LEU A 243 2.11 -2.50 12.96
N THR A 244 2.47 -2.20 14.21
CA THR A 244 2.21 -3.10 15.35
C THR A 244 0.72 -3.37 15.50
N ALA A 245 -0.12 -2.32 15.52
CA ALA A 245 -1.57 -2.47 15.64
C ALA A 245 -2.17 -3.25 14.45
N TRP A 246 -1.67 -2.99 13.23
CA TRP A 246 -2.11 -3.73 12.05
C TRP A 246 -1.75 -5.22 12.12
N LEU A 247 -0.49 -5.55 12.44
CA LEU A 247 -0.03 -6.93 12.61
C LEU A 247 -0.82 -7.66 13.70
N GLU A 248 -1.02 -7.03 14.86
CA GLU A 248 -1.76 -7.67 15.95
C GLU A 248 -3.21 -7.97 15.57
N THR A 249 -3.88 -7.06 14.84
CA THR A 249 -5.24 -7.36 14.35
C THR A 249 -5.26 -8.50 13.32
N LEU A 250 -4.31 -8.57 12.38
CA LEU A 250 -4.21 -9.68 11.42
C LEU A 250 -4.03 -11.03 12.13
N ILE A 251 -3.06 -11.09 13.04
CA ILE A 251 -2.73 -12.28 13.82
C ILE A 251 -3.89 -12.69 14.71
N LEU A 252 -4.56 -11.73 15.35
CA LEU A 252 -5.73 -11.99 16.18
C LEU A 252 -6.88 -12.58 15.37
N PHE A 253 -7.21 -12.02 14.20
CA PHE A 253 -8.26 -12.59 13.36
C PHE A 253 -7.94 -14.02 12.92
N LYS A 254 -6.68 -14.30 12.58
CA LYS A 254 -6.27 -15.66 12.21
C LYS A 254 -6.29 -16.64 13.39
N ASN A 255 -5.86 -16.23 14.57
CA ASN A 255 -5.95 -17.06 15.78
C ASN A 255 -7.40 -17.34 16.21
N LEU A 256 -8.34 -16.50 15.81
CA LEU A 256 -9.78 -16.69 16.04
C LEU A 256 -10.49 -17.41 14.88
N ASP A 257 -9.73 -17.98 13.95
CA ASP A 257 -10.23 -18.75 12.80
C ASP A 257 -11.23 -17.98 11.92
N PHE A 258 -10.96 -16.70 11.69
CA PHE A 258 -11.75 -15.93 10.74
C PHE A 258 -11.43 -16.37 9.31
N ARG A 259 -12.49 -16.52 8.51
CA ARG A 259 -12.37 -16.76 7.07
C ARG A 259 -11.59 -15.62 6.41
N THR A 260 -10.81 -15.94 5.37
CA THR A 260 -10.04 -14.94 4.60
C THR A 260 -10.91 -13.78 4.14
N ASP A 261 -12.13 -14.05 3.65
CA ASP A 261 -13.08 -13.02 3.22
C ASP A 261 -13.45 -12.05 4.35
N ASP A 262 -13.73 -12.56 5.55
CA ASP A 262 -14.07 -11.73 6.71
C ASP A 262 -12.87 -10.87 7.12
N ILE A 263 -11.66 -11.45 7.14
CA ILE A 263 -10.43 -10.71 7.41
C ILE A 263 -10.26 -9.58 6.40
N ARG A 264 -10.38 -9.87 5.09
CA ARG A 264 -10.29 -8.86 4.03
C ARG A 264 -11.30 -7.73 4.26
N ARG A 265 -12.56 -8.05 4.60
CA ARG A 265 -13.58 -7.04 4.91
C ARG A 265 -13.21 -6.15 6.10
N PHE A 266 -12.70 -6.73 7.19
CA PHE A 266 -12.20 -5.95 8.34
C PHE A 266 -11.01 -5.06 7.94
N GLN A 267 -10.07 -5.60 7.18
CA GLN A 267 -8.88 -4.88 6.74
C GLN A 267 -9.23 -3.73 5.78
N ASP A 268 -10.14 -3.98 4.82
CA ASP A 268 -10.68 -2.97 3.91
C ASP A 268 -11.37 -1.87 4.70
N TYR A 269 -12.22 -2.21 5.66
CA TYR A 269 -12.88 -1.20 6.46
C TYR A 269 -11.89 -0.28 7.20
N LYS A 270 -10.88 -0.86 7.84
CA LYS A 270 -9.82 -0.09 8.52
C LYS A 270 -9.02 0.79 7.56
N THR A 271 -8.79 0.30 6.33
CA THR A 271 -8.02 1.00 5.29
C THR A 271 -8.80 2.20 4.76
N TRP A 272 -10.08 2.01 4.45
CA TRP A 272 -10.89 2.99 3.71
C TRP A 272 -11.71 3.92 4.60
N TYR A 273 -11.95 3.53 5.86
CA TYR A 273 -12.68 4.34 6.84
C TYR A 273 -11.84 4.59 8.09
N PRO A 274 -10.71 5.33 7.95
CA PRO A 274 -9.74 5.47 9.03
C PRO A 274 -10.26 6.26 10.24
N SER A 275 -11.35 7.01 10.09
CA SER A 275 -11.98 7.80 11.15
C SER A 275 -13.00 7.01 11.99
N VAL A 276 -13.43 5.82 11.54
CA VAL A 276 -14.47 5.09 12.26
C VAL A 276 -13.89 4.42 13.51
N GLU A 277 -14.46 4.75 14.67
CA GLU A 277 -13.99 4.25 15.96
C GLU A 277 -14.32 2.76 16.19
N ALA A 278 -15.55 2.37 15.85
CA ALA A 278 -16.03 1.02 16.06
C ALA A 278 -16.69 0.45 14.80
N LEU A 279 -16.27 -0.75 14.41
CA LEU A 279 -16.90 -1.52 13.35
C LEU A 279 -17.71 -2.67 13.96
N LEU A 280 -18.95 -2.82 13.51
CA LEU A 280 -19.82 -3.93 13.86
C LEU A 280 -20.14 -4.73 12.59
N MET A 281 -19.83 -6.03 12.58
CA MET A 281 -20.09 -6.90 11.44
C MET A 281 -20.57 -8.28 11.89
N ASN A 282 -21.46 -8.88 11.08
CA ASN A 282 -21.77 -10.29 11.17
C ASN A 282 -20.73 -11.10 10.40
N SER A 283 -20.10 -12.05 11.07
CA SER A 283 -19.15 -13.01 10.49
C SER A 283 -19.64 -14.44 10.71
N ALA A 284 -18.95 -15.43 10.15
CA ALA A 284 -19.19 -16.83 10.49
C ALA A 284 -19.02 -17.11 12.00
N ASN A 285 -18.21 -16.31 12.69
CA ASN A 285 -17.91 -16.40 14.12
C ASN A 285 -18.92 -15.63 15.00
N GLY A 286 -20.02 -15.15 14.40
CA GLY A 286 -21.07 -14.38 15.06
C GLY A 286 -20.89 -12.86 14.92
N VAL A 287 -21.51 -12.12 15.83
CA VAL A 287 -21.41 -10.64 15.87
C VAL A 287 -20.02 -10.26 16.37
N VAL A 288 -19.33 -9.46 15.58
CA VAL A 288 -17.97 -9.00 15.85
C VAL A 288 -17.96 -7.49 15.96
N LYS A 289 -17.39 -6.98 17.05
CA LYS A 289 -17.19 -5.55 17.29
C LYS A 289 -15.71 -5.25 17.42
N LEU A 290 -15.15 -4.50 16.49
CA LEU A 290 -13.77 -4.01 16.53
C LEU A 290 -13.77 -2.53 16.95
N CYS A 291 -13.22 -2.22 18.11
CA CYS A 291 -13.03 -0.85 18.60
C CYS A 291 -11.54 -0.50 18.47
N ARG A 292 -11.19 0.17 17.36
CA ARG A 292 -9.78 0.28 16.94
C ARG A 292 -8.93 1.18 17.84
N PHE A 293 -9.49 2.26 18.35
CA PHE A 293 -8.74 3.23 19.14
C PHE A 293 -8.70 2.87 20.63
N GLU A 294 -9.53 1.92 21.04
CA GLU A 294 -9.53 1.29 22.36
C GLU A 294 -8.64 0.04 22.37
N GLY A 295 -8.28 -0.49 21.19
CA GLY A 295 -7.50 -1.71 21.08
C GLY A 295 -8.27 -2.96 21.50
N THR A 296 -9.58 -3.03 21.19
CA THR A 296 -10.43 -4.16 21.60
C THR A 296 -11.21 -4.79 20.47
N LEU A 297 -11.38 -6.10 20.55
CA LEU A 297 -12.19 -6.91 19.64
C LEU A 297 -13.14 -7.79 20.46
N SER A 298 -14.43 -7.72 20.22
CA SER A 298 -15.44 -8.60 20.83
C SER A 298 -15.96 -9.58 19.79
N VAL A 299 -15.93 -10.89 20.10
CA VAL A 299 -16.40 -11.97 19.23
C VAL A 299 -17.19 -12.96 20.08
N GLY A 300 -18.47 -13.16 19.77
CA GLY A 300 -19.31 -14.12 20.51
C GLY A 300 -19.37 -13.86 22.03
N GLY A 301 -19.30 -12.58 22.43
CA GLY A 301 -19.30 -12.16 23.85
C GLY A 301 -17.95 -12.25 24.56
N LYS A 302 -16.90 -12.77 23.92
CA LYS A 302 -15.53 -12.75 24.45
C LYS A 302 -14.79 -11.49 24.01
N LEU A 303 -14.05 -10.88 24.92
CA LEU A 303 -13.24 -9.69 24.67
C LEU A 303 -11.77 -10.06 24.48
N TYR A 304 -11.17 -9.52 23.44
CA TYR A 304 -9.76 -9.64 23.10
C TYR A 304 -9.15 -8.25 23.00
N THR A 305 -7.84 -8.14 23.24
CA THR A 305 -7.11 -6.87 23.20
C THR A 305 -5.97 -6.90 22.19
N PHE A 306 -5.63 -5.73 21.67
CA PHE A 306 -4.48 -5.46 20.82
C PHE A 306 -4.05 -4.02 21.04
N THR A 307 -2.93 -3.62 20.45
CA THR A 307 -2.39 -2.26 20.50
C THR A 307 -3.39 -1.30 19.88
N PRO A 308 -3.88 -0.30 20.62
CA PRO A 308 -4.75 0.72 20.06
C PRO A 308 -4.14 1.37 18.83
N PHE A 309 -4.95 1.57 17.79
CA PHE A 309 -4.51 2.37 16.65
C PHE A 309 -4.30 3.82 17.12
N PRO A 310 -3.27 4.51 16.63
CA PRO A 310 -3.08 5.92 16.98
C PRO A 310 -4.23 6.79 16.44
N LYS A 311 -4.76 7.69 17.28
CA LYS A 311 -5.67 8.79 16.87
C LYS A 311 -4.81 9.99 16.49
N TRP A 312 -4.62 10.22 15.19
CA TRP A 312 -3.90 11.38 14.70
C TRP A 312 -4.87 12.44 14.20
N GLU A 313 -4.97 13.57 14.91
CA GLU A 313 -5.97 14.64 14.72
C GLU A 313 -5.96 15.32 13.33
N GLY A 314 -5.02 14.96 12.44
CA GLY A 314 -4.98 15.44 11.05
C GLY A 314 -4.64 14.36 10.00
N GLY A 315 -4.69 13.09 10.37
CA GLY A 315 -4.22 11.98 9.52
C GLY A 315 -2.84 11.44 9.91
N LYS A 316 -2.50 10.27 9.36
CA LYS A 316 -1.39 9.41 9.73
C LYS A 316 -0.01 9.99 9.54
N TYR A 317 0.11 11.04 8.74
CA TYR A 317 1.36 11.76 8.52
C TYR A 317 1.14 13.27 8.45
N SER A 318 0.08 13.82 9.07
CA SER A 318 -0.06 15.27 9.16
C SER A 318 1.19 15.90 9.75
N ALA A 319 1.84 16.75 8.94
CA ALA A 319 3.05 17.46 9.29
C ALA A 319 2.71 18.57 10.29
N ILE A 320 2.45 18.21 11.54
CA ILE A 320 2.60 19.13 12.66
C ILE A 320 3.56 18.47 13.64
N THR A 321 4.82 18.44 13.23
CA THR A 321 5.93 18.40 14.19
C THR A 321 5.84 19.72 14.96
N LYS A 322 5.10 19.75 16.08
CA LYS A 322 5.35 20.76 17.10
C LYS A 322 6.81 20.60 17.48
N ARG A 323 7.68 21.46 16.95
CA ARG A 323 9.01 21.69 17.52
C ARG A 323 8.78 21.99 18.99
N ARG A 324 9.08 21.01 19.85
CA ARG A 324 9.19 21.28 21.28
C ARG A 324 10.37 22.24 21.42
N SER A 325 10.04 23.49 21.72
CA SER A 325 10.91 24.49 22.31
C SER A 325 11.47 24.02 23.64
#